data_AF-A0A8D0Q1C4-F1
#
_entry.id   AF-A0A8D0Q1C4-F1
#
_cell.length_a   1.000
_cell.length_b   1.000
_cell.length_c   1.000
_cell.angle_alpha   90.00
_cell.angle_beta   90.00
_cell.angle_gamma   90.00
#
_symmetry.space_group_name_H-M   'P 1'
#
loop_
_entity.id
_entity.type
_entity.pdbx_description
1 polymer ?
#
loop_
_entity_poly.entity_id
_entity_poly.type
_entity_poly.pdbx_seq_one_letter_code
_entity_poly.pdbx_strand_id
1 'polypeptide(L)' 'MRGGAQVSVMLLLVTVSDCAVITGACERDVQCGPGTCCAVSLWLRGLRLCTPLGREGEQCHPGSHKVR' A
#
# COMPACT_ATOMS: atom_id res chain seq x y z
N MET A 1 -23.92 26.22 -19.50
CA MET A 1 -23.72 24.84 -19.96
C MET A 1 -22.31 24.30 -19.70
N ARG A 2 -21.23 25.08 -19.91
CA ARG A 2 -19.85 24.61 -19.70
C ARG A 2 -19.45 24.29 -18.25
N GLY A 3 -19.97 25.04 -17.27
CA GLY A 3 -19.62 24.84 -15.85
C GLY A 3 -20.18 23.54 -15.25
N GLY A 4 -21.42 23.17 -15.58
CA GLY A 4 -22.03 21.93 -15.08
C GLY A 4 -21.33 20.68 -15.59
N ALA A 5 -20.89 20.69 -16.85
CA ALA A 5 -20.09 19.62 -17.43
C ALA A 5 -18.72 19.50 -16.74
N GLN A 6 -18.05 20.62 -16.45
CA GLN A 6 -16.76 20.62 -15.77
C GLN A 6 -16.86 20.05 -14.34
N VAL A 7 -17.89 20.44 -13.59
CA VAL A 7 -18.13 19.92 -12.23
C VAL A 7 -18.45 18.43 -12.24
N SER A 8 -19.27 17.98 -13.20
CA SER A 8 -19.59 16.56 -13.37
C SER A 8 -18.34 15.74 -13.72
N VAL A 9 -17.47 16.25 -14.58
CA VAL A 9 -16.21 15.59 -14.96
C VAL A 9 -15.25 15.50 -13.76
N MET A 10 -15.12 16.57 -12.97
CA MET A 10 -14.31 16.55 -11.75
C MET A 10 -14.83 15.55 -10.72
N LEU A 11 -16.16 15.47 -10.55
CA LEU A 11 -16.76 14.52 -9.61
C LEU A 11 -16.53 13.07 -10.06
N LEU A 12 -16.69 12.78 -11.34
CA LEU A 12 -16.40 11.47 -11.93
C LEU A 12 -14.92 11.09 -11.75
N LEU A 13 -14.00 12.01 -12.00
CA LEU A 13 -12.56 11.80 -11.79
C LEU A 13 -12.24 11.47 -10.33
N VAL A 14 -12.85 12.16 -9.36
CA VAL A 14 -12.65 11.86 -7.92
C VAL A 14 -13.21 10.49 -7.54
N THR A 15 -14.36 10.09 -8.09
CA THR A 15 -14.96 8.77 -7.79
C THR A 15 -14.26 7.59 -8.46
N VAL A 16 -13.59 7.82 -9.59
CA VAL A 16 -12.80 6.81 -10.32
C VAL A 16 -11.33 6.82 -9.86
N SER A 17 -10.89 7.90 -9.23
CA SER A 17 -9.57 7.99 -8.63
C SER A 17 -9.53 7.09 -7.40
N ASP A 18 -8.88 5.93 -7.53
CA ASP A 18 -8.30 5.20 -6.41
C ASP A 18 -7.24 6.09 -5.74
N CYS A 19 -7.70 7.06 -4.96
CA CYS A 19 -6.86 7.86 -4.09
C CYS A 19 -6.24 6.90 -3.07
N ALA A 20 -5.06 6.37 -3.39
CA ALA A 20 -4.22 5.67 -2.43
C ALA A 20 -3.86 6.69 -1.36
N VAL A 21 -4.56 6.64 -0.23
CA VAL A 21 -4.09 7.29 0.98
C VAL A 21 -2.70 6.71 1.24
N ILE A 22 -1.64 7.52 1.13
CA ILE A 22 -0.27 7.14 1.52
C ILE A 22 -0.20 7.08 3.06
N THR A 23 -1.16 6.41 3.69
CA THR A 23 -0.82 5.61 4.85
C THR A 23 0.06 4.50 4.31
N GLY A 24 1.16 4.14 4.96
CA GLY A 24 1.99 3.00 4.53
C GLY A 24 1.26 1.66 4.56
N ALA A 25 -0.08 1.63 4.60
CA ALA A 25 -0.92 0.45 4.54
C ALA A 25 -0.96 -0.15 3.13
N CYS A 26 -1.10 -1.47 3.06
CA CYS A 26 -1.08 -2.20 1.79
C CYS A 26 -1.89 -3.49 1.92
N GLU A 27 -2.28 -4.08 0.78
CA GLU A 27 -2.77 -5.47 0.76
C GLU A 27 -1.81 -6.44 0.09
N ARG A 28 -1.06 -5.95 -0.92
CA ARG A 28 -0.16 -6.73 -1.78
C ARG A 28 1.13 -5.96 -2.01
N ASP A 29 2.22 -6.69 -2.25
CA ASP A 29 3.57 -6.13 -2.43
C ASP A 29 3.69 -5.13 -3.59
N VAL A 30 2.87 -5.27 -4.65
CA VAL A 30 2.85 -4.36 -5.81
C VAL A 30 2.48 -2.92 -5.45
N GLN A 31 1.84 -2.71 -4.30
CA GLN A 31 1.49 -1.38 -3.78
C GLN A 31 2.67 -0.70 -3.08
N CYS A 32 3.73 -1.47 -2.77
CA CYS A 32 4.90 -1.01 -2.05
C CYS A 32 6.08 -0.73 -3.00
N GLY A 33 7.01 0.11 -2.55
CA GLY A 33 8.18 0.48 -3.32
C GLY A 33 9.24 -0.64 -3.40
N PRO A 34 10.23 -0.52 -4.31
CA PRO A 34 11.34 -1.46 -4.37
C PRO A 34 12.07 -1.54 -3.03
N GLY A 35 12.49 -2.76 -2.64
CA GLY A 35 13.15 -3.01 -1.35
C GLY A 35 12.20 -3.08 -0.15
N THR A 36 10.88 -3.09 -0.37
CA THR A 36 9.85 -3.24 0.67
C THR A 36 8.84 -4.34 0.29
N CYS A 37 8.11 -4.86 1.27
CA CYS A 37 7.02 -5.81 1.08
C CYS A 37 5.82 -5.46 1.97
N CYS A 38 4.66 -6.03 1.66
CA CYS A 38 3.45 -5.83 2.44
C CYS A 38 3.36 -6.83 3.59
N ALA A 39 3.69 -6.39 4.81
CA ALA A 39 3.77 -7.23 6.00
C ALA A 39 2.69 -6.87 7.04
N VAL A 40 2.25 -7.86 7.82
CA VAL A 40 1.32 -7.63 8.94
C VAL A 40 1.98 -6.83 10.06
N SER A 41 1.25 -5.89 10.66
CA SER A 41 1.72 -5.14 11.83
C SER A 41 1.73 -6.03 13.06
N LEU A 42 2.83 -5.99 13.83
CA LEU A 42 2.93 -6.66 15.13
C LEU A 42 2.12 -5.95 16.22
N TRP A 43 1.86 -4.65 16.04
CA TRP A 43 1.23 -3.78 17.05
C TRP A 43 -0.28 -3.65 16.84
N LEU A 44 -0.73 -3.69 15.58
CA LEU A 44 -2.11 -3.43 15.20
C LEU A 44 -2.67 -4.63 14.43
N ARG A 45 -3.57 -5.37 15.06
CA ARG A 45 -4.21 -6.54 14.45
C ARG A 45 -5.00 -6.11 13.21
N GLY A 46 -4.92 -6.91 12.16
CA GLY A 46 -5.66 -6.68 10.92
C GLY A 46 -5.10 -5.58 10.02
N LEU A 47 -4.03 -4.90 10.43
CA LEU A 47 -3.35 -3.91 9.61
C LEU A 47 -2.11 -4.51 8.95
N ARG A 48 -1.93 -4.24 7.67
CA ARG A 48 -0.70 -4.52 6.91
C ARG A 48 -0.08 -3.22 6.47
N LEU A 49 1.24 -3.15 6.50
CA LEU A 49 2.00 -2.00 6.03
C LEU A 49 3.18 -2.41 5.15
N CYS A 50 3.61 -1.50 4.28
CA CYS A 50 4.87 -1.61 3.56
C CYS A 50 6.02 -1.55 4.57
N THR A 51 6.74 -2.65 4.69
CA THR A 51 7.87 -2.85 5.60
C THR A 51 9.12 -3.11 4.77
N PRO A 52 10.29 -2.57 5.15
CA PRO A 52 11.55 -2.88 4.47
C PRO A 52 11.86 -4.38 4.53
N LEU A 53 12.49 -4.90 3.47
CA LEU A 53 13.00 -6.28 3.47
C LEU A 53 14.10 -6.44 4.51
N GLY A 54 14.09 -7.58 5.21
CA GLY A 54 15.15 -7.92 6.17
C GLY A 54 16.50 -8.12 5.50
N ARG A 55 17.58 -7.88 6.26
CA ARG A 55 18.95 -8.10 5.79
C ARG A 55 19.50 -9.46 6.19
N GLU A 56 20.60 -9.87 5.58
CA GLU A 56 21.31 -11.08 5.97
C GLU A 56 21.69 -11.04 7.46
N GLY A 57 21.42 -12.12 8.18
CA GLY A 57 21.65 -12.21 9.62
C GLY A 57 20.54 -11.62 10.50
N GLU A 58 19.54 -10.93 9.94
CA GLU A 58 18.41 -10.44 10.72
C GLU A 58 17.39 -11.53 11.04
N GLN A 59 16.74 -11.36 12.19
CA GLN A 59 15.65 -12.24 12.59
C GLN A 59 14.43 -12.00 11.70
N CYS A 60 13.97 -13.08 11.08
CA CYS A 60 12.76 -13.10 10.28
C CYS A 60 11.77 -14.10 10.88
N HIS A 61 10.47 -13.84 10.69
CA HIS A 61 9.46 -14.80 11.08
C HIS A 61 9.58 -16.06 10.20
N PRO A 62 9.45 -17.28 10.74
CA PRO A 62 9.64 -18.52 9.96
C PRO A 62 8.72 -18.66 8.76
N GLY A 63 7.52 -18.06 8.83
CA GLY A 63 6.56 -18.01 7.72
C GLY A 63 6.80 -16.92 6.68
N SER A 64 7.80 -16.06 6.87
CA SER A 64 8.18 -15.05 5.87
C SER A 64 9.02 -15.69 4.77
N HIS A 65 8.76 -15.30 3.52
CA HIS A 65 9.57 -15.75 2.39
C HIS A 65 11.01 -15.23 2.55
N LYS A 66 11.98 -16.13 2.71
CA LYS A 66 13.40 -15.76 2.70
C LYS A 66 13.82 -15.46 1.27
N VAL A 67 14.26 -14.24 1.03
CA VAL A 67 15.01 -13.92 -0.19
C VAL A 67 16.34 -14.65 -0.07
N ARG A 68 16.65 -15.48 -1.07
CA ARG A 68 17.81 -16.36 -1.12
C ARG A 68 19.03 -15.62 -1.62
#